data_AF-A0A923C285-F1
#
_entry.id   AF-A0A923C285-F1
#
_cell.length_a   1.000
_cell.length_b   1.000
_cell.length_c   1.000
_cell.angle_alpha   90.00
_cell.angle_beta   90.00
_cell.angle_gamma   90.00
#
_symmetry.space_group_name_H-M   'P 1'
#
loop_
_entity.id
_entity.type
_entity.pdbx_description
1 polymer ?
#
loop_
_entity_poly.entity_id
_entity_poly.type
_entity_poly.pdbx_seq_one_letter_code
_entity_poly.pdbx_strand_id
1 'polypeptide(L)'
;MTLTPYASSPVFDEQSLPDKLRNDHRTKDGTWGLLRVLDGEVRLIFTEPHREVLVTPDTPAPIAPLATHYVVPLGKMTMQVEFYRSEPVLNDATAPEASGG
;
A
#
# COMPACT_ATOMS: atom_id res chain seq x y z
N MET A 1 -4.29 -18.42 6.84
CA MET A 1 -3.75 -17.70 8.01
C MET A 1 -3.58 -16.25 7.60
N THR A 2 -4.31 -15.32 8.22
CA THR A 2 -4.10 -13.88 7.98
C THR A 2 -2.82 -13.47 8.69
N LEU A 3 -1.86 -12.89 7.96
CA LEU A 3 -0.65 -12.33 8.56
C LEU A 3 -1.03 -11.11 9.40
N THR A 4 -0.40 -10.96 10.57
CA THR A 4 -0.60 -9.78 11.44
C THR A 4 0.55 -8.80 11.22
N PRO A 5 0.27 -7.50 11.01
CA PRO A 5 1.33 -6.51 10.93
C PRO A 5 2.04 -6.37 12.27
N TYR A 6 3.36 -6.21 12.26
CA TYR A 6 4.12 -5.97 13.49
C TYR A 6 4.11 -4.48 13.89
N ALA A 7 3.78 -3.59 12.96
CA ALA A 7 3.62 -2.16 13.17
C ALA A 7 2.76 -1.56 12.05
N SER A 8 2.18 -0.39 12.31
CA SER A 8 1.50 0.43 11.30
C SER A 8 1.87 1.89 11.49
N SER A 9 1.84 2.67 10.41
CA SER A 9 1.95 4.13 10.49
C SER A 9 0.68 4.74 11.09
N PRO A 10 0.70 6.03 11.49
CA PRO A 10 -0.51 6.83 11.56
C PRO A 10 -1.27 6.81 10.22
N VAL A 11 -2.54 7.19 10.26
CA VAL A 11 -3.29 7.52 9.05
C VAL A 11 -2.84 8.89 8.56
N PHE A 12 -2.55 9.00 7.27
CA PHE A 12 -2.21 10.25 6.60
C PHE A 12 -3.31 10.62 5.61
N ASP A 13 -3.55 11.91 5.47
CA ASP A 13 -4.37 12.50 4.41
C ASP A 13 -3.48 13.25 3.39
N GLU A 14 -4.10 13.94 2.43
CA GLU A 14 -3.36 14.68 1.39
C GLU A 14 -2.51 15.84 1.93
N GLN A 15 -2.72 16.26 3.18
CA GLN A 15 -2.05 17.40 3.81
C GLN A 15 -0.98 16.95 4.81
N SER A 16 -1.24 15.87 5.53
CA SER A 16 -0.38 15.30 6.57
C SER A 16 0.60 14.25 6.03
N LEU A 17 0.43 13.77 4.79
CA LEU A 17 1.37 12.84 4.17
C LEU A 17 2.77 13.45 4.08
N PRO A 18 3.77 12.92 4.82
CA PRO A 18 5.11 13.51 4.88
C PRO A 18 5.83 13.46 3.54
N ASP A 19 6.65 14.48 3.27
CA ASP A 19 7.47 14.58 2.05
C ASP A 19 8.33 13.34 1.81
N LYS A 20 8.82 12.70 2.87
CA LYS A 20 9.59 11.45 2.76
C LYS A 20 8.85 10.34 2.01
N LEU A 21 7.52 10.25 2.16
CA LEU A 21 6.71 9.23 1.47
C LEU A 21 6.34 9.65 0.04
N ARG A 22 6.44 10.95 -0.26
CA ARG A 22 6.22 11.53 -1.60
C ARG A 22 7.47 11.49 -2.49
N ASN A 23 8.62 11.18 -1.91
CA ASN A 23 9.90 11.07 -2.58
C ASN A 23 10.44 9.64 -2.47
N ASP A 24 11.48 9.33 -3.24
CA ASP A 24 12.14 8.03 -3.24
C ASP A 24 12.54 7.58 -1.84
N HIS A 25 11.96 6.46 -1.43
CA HIS A 25 12.33 5.78 -0.19
C HIS A 25 12.16 4.27 -0.36
N ARG A 26 12.58 3.52 0.67
CA ARG A 26 12.48 2.07 0.70
C ARG A 26 12.25 1.57 2.11
N THR A 27 11.60 0.42 2.24
CA THR A 27 11.60 -0.34 3.49
C THR A 27 12.97 -1.00 3.71
N LYS A 28 13.22 -1.41 4.95
CA LYS A 28 14.44 -2.16 5.30
C LYS A 28 14.38 -3.58 4.71
N ASP A 29 15.53 -4.21 4.62
CA ASP A 29 15.60 -5.64 4.31
C ASP A 29 14.76 -6.46 5.31
N GLY A 30 14.07 -7.48 4.80
CA GLY A 30 13.13 -8.29 5.58
C GLY A 30 11.84 -7.56 6.04
N THR A 31 11.58 -6.33 5.59
CA THR A 31 10.34 -5.60 5.88
C THR A 31 9.50 -5.42 4.63
N TRP A 32 8.33 -6.06 4.63
CA TRP A 32 7.27 -5.80 3.66
C TRP A 32 6.41 -4.63 4.12
N GLY A 33 6.07 -3.74 3.20
CA GLY A 33 5.02 -2.74 3.40
C GLY A 33 3.72 -3.20 2.76
N LEU A 34 2.59 -2.84 3.34
CA LEU A 34 1.29 -2.90 2.66
C LEU A 34 0.68 -1.51 2.70
N LEU A 35 0.57 -0.89 1.53
CA LEU A 35 -0.11 0.39 1.38
C LEU A 35 -1.61 0.14 1.30
N ARG A 36 -2.35 0.65 2.29
CA ARG A 36 -3.81 0.67 2.30
C ARG A 36 -4.30 2.10 2.11
N VAL A 37 -5.21 2.28 1.17
CA VAL A 37 -6.03 3.49 1.09
C VAL A 37 -7.31 3.20 1.88
N LEU A 38 -7.78 4.15 2.67
CA LEU A 38 -9.03 4.05 3.43
C LEU A 38 -10.15 4.83 2.75
N ASP A 39 -9.81 5.94 2.08
CA ASP A 39 -10.71 6.74 1.25
C ASP A 39 -9.92 7.41 0.11
N GLY A 40 -10.56 7.62 -1.03
CA GLY A 40 -9.93 8.19 -2.23
C GLY A 40 -8.98 7.22 -2.94
N GLU A 41 -7.90 7.74 -3.49
CA GLU A 41 -6.92 6.95 -4.25
C GLU A 41 -5.53 7.61 -4.27
N VAL A 42 -4.51 6.76 -4.38
CA VAL A 42 -3.13 7.20 -4.57
C VAL A 42 -2.46 6.40 -5.67
N ARG A 43 -1.44 6.98 -6.28
CA ARG A 43 -0.54 6.27 -7.20
C ARG A 43 0.75 5.91 -6.47
N LEU A 44 1.04 4.62 -6.41
CA LEU A 44 2.31 4.08 -5.91
C LEU A 44 3.24 3.85 -7.11
N ILE A 45 4.41 4.47 -7.09
CA ILE A 45 5.40 4.38 -8.18
C ILE A 45 6.63 3.67 -7.65
N PHE A 46 7.00 2.56 -8.28
CA PHE A 46 8.27 1.87 -8.07
C PHE A 46 9.25 2.32 -9.15
N THR A 47 10.49 2.59 -8.79
CA THR A 47 11.48 3.17 -9.74
C THR A 47 12.33 2.12 -10.46
N GLU A 48 12.53 0.94 -9.88
CA GLU A 48 13.33 -0.13 -10.49
C GLU A 48 12.79 -1.54 -10.13
N PRO A 49 12.26 -2.30 -11.12
CA PRO A 49 11.86 -1.82 -12.45
C PRO A 49 10.74 -0.78 -12.32
N HIS A 50 10.71 0.19 -13.24
CA HIS A 50 9.66 1.22 -13.23
C HIS A 50 8.29 0.57 -13.41
N ARG A 51 7.40 0.79 -12.45
CA ARG A 51 5.99 0.40 -12.54
C ARG A 51 5.13 1.29 -11.66
N GLU A 52 3.88 1.44 -12.04
CA GLU A 52 2.90 2.26 -11.32
C GLU A 52 1.70 1.40 -10.95
N VAL A 53 1.20 1.60 -9.73
CA VAL A 53 0.05 0.88 -9.19
C VAL A 53 -0.95 1.91 -8.67
N LEU A 54 -2.18 1.86 -9.15
CA LEU A 54 -3.29 2.59 -8.54
C LEU A 54 -3.72 1.85 -7.29
N VAL A 55 -3.71 2.53 -6.16
CA VAL A 55 -4.10 1.96 -4.86
C VAL A 55 -5.39 2.64 -4.43
N THR A 56 -6.40 1.81 -4.17
CA THR A 56 -7.74 2.21 -3.73
C THR A 56 -8.11 1.41 -2.47
N PRO A 57 -9.23 1.71 -1.79
CA PRO A 57 -9.67 0.92 -0.64
C PRO A 57 -9.85 -0.58 -0.94
N ASP A 58 -10.26 -0.91 -2.16
CA ASP A 58 -10.50 -2.29 -2.60
C ASP A 58 -9.21 -2.98 -3.11
N THR A 59 -8.20 -2.20 -3.48
CA THR A 59 -6.96 -2.69 -4.10
C THR A 59 -5.71 -2.23 -3.34
N PRO A 60 -5.48 -2.72 -2.10
CA PRO A 60 -4.26 -2.42 -1.37
C PRO A 60 -3.03 -3.02 -2.06
N ALA A 61 -1.86 -2.40 -1.89
CA ALA A 61 -0.66 -2.76 -2.66
C ALA A 61 0.51 -3.21 -1.78
N PRO A 62 1.02 -4.45 -1.94
CA PRO A 62 2.22 -4.90 -1.24
C PRO A 62 3.47 -4.24 -1.82
N ILE A 63 4.41 -3.93 -0.95
CA ILE A 63 5.69 -3.29 -1.24
C ILE A 63 6.78 -4.24 -0.71
N ALA A 64 7.57 -4.78 -1.65
CA ALA A 64 8.65 -5.70 -1.32
C ALA A 64 9.78 -5.00 -0.54
N PRO A 65 10.53 -5.73 0.30
CA PRO A 65 11.73 -5.23 0.96
C PRO A 65 12.69 -4.58 -0.04
N LEU A 66 13.30 -3.46 0.36
CA LEU A 66 14.30 -2.72 -0.41
C LEU A 66 13.81 -2.12 -1.74
N ALA A 67 12.55 -2.31 -2.14
CA ALA A 67 11.99 -1.73 -3.34
C ALA A 67 11.93 -0.20 -3.20
N THR A 68 12.58 0.52 -4.10
CA THR A 68 12.53 1.99 -4.13
C THR A 68 11.20 2.42 -4.74
N HIS A 69 10.47 3.24 -3.99
CA HIS A 69 9.14 3.71 -4.38
C HIS A 69 8.80 5.06 -3.75
N TYR A 70 7.71 5.66 -4.21
CA TYR A 70 7.08 6.85 -3.64
C TYR A 70 5.58 6.87 -3.94
N VAL A 71 4.85 7.73 -3.22
CA VAL A 71 3.39 7.84 -3.32
C VAL A 71 2.99 9.23 -3.83
N VAL A 72 2.08 9.27 -4.79
CA VAL A 72 1.46 10.49 -5.33
C VAL A 72 -0.03 10.47 -5.00
N PRO A 73 -0.52 11.36 -4.12
CA PRO A 73 -1.96 11.57 -3.94
C PRO A 73 -2.61 12.05 -5.24
N LEU A 74 -3.74 11.48 -5.65
CA LEU A 74 -4.47 11.90 -6.85
C LEU A 74 -5.64 12.85 -6.54
N GLY A 75 -5.85 13.15 -5.26
CA GLY A 75 -6.91 14.02 -4.75
C GLY A 75 -6.96 13.96 -3.24
N LYS A 76 -8.14 14.24 -2.67
CA LYS A 76 -8.42 13.93 -1.26
C LYS A 76 -8.31 12.43 -1.07
N MET A 77 -7.57 12.01 -0.05
CA MET A 77 -7.37 10.61 0.25
C MET A 77 -7.02 10.44 1.71
N THR A 78 -7.19 9.21 2.21
CA THR A 78 -6.56 8.78 3.45
C THR A 78 -5.85 7.45 3.25
N MET A 79 -4.66 7.29 3.81
CA MET A 79 -3.86 6.08 3.67
C MET A 79 -3.15 5.69 4.97
N GLN A 80 -2.81 4.41 5.07
CA GLN A 80 -1.98 3.86 6.13
C GLN A 80 -1.01 2.84 5.52
N VAL A 81 0.19 2.74 6.10
CA VAL A 81 1.15 1.68 5.75
C VAL A 81 1.25 0.71 6.91
N GLU A 82 0.98 -0.56 6.64
CA GLU A 82 1.22 -1.67 7.55
C GLU A 82 2.56 -2.33 7.24
N PHE A 83 3.24 -2.84 8.27
CA PHE A 83 4.57 -3.46 8.13
C PHE A 83 4.55 -4.92 8.57
N TYR A 84 5.09 -5.80 7.72
CA TYR A 84 5.09 -7.26 7.90
C TYR A 84 6.50 -7.84 7.80
N ARG A 85 6.69 -9.02 8.42
CA ARG A 85 7.93 -9.82 8.32
C ARG A 85 7.96 -10.76 7.12
N SER A 86 6.83 -10.91 6.44
CA SER A 86 6.66 -11.74 5.25
C SER A 86 5.65 -11.06 4.32
N GLU A 87 5.59 -11.49 3.06
CA GLU A 87 4.65 -10.95 2.08
C GLU A 87 3.22 -11.06 2.58
N PRO A 88 2.48 -9.94 2.72
CA PRO A 88 1.09 -9.98 3.14
C PRO A 88 0.25 -10.58 2.02
N VAL A 89 -0.33 -11.76 2.27
CA VAL A 89 -1.31 -12.37 1.36
C VAL A 89 -2.60 -11.57 1.46
N LEU A 90 -2.91 -10.83 0.40
CA LEU A 90 -4.19 -10.16 0.25
C LEU A 90 -5.20 -11.22 -0.17
N ASN A 91 -6.00 -11.70 0.77
CA ASN A 91 -7.16 -12.50 0.39
C ASN A 91 -8.12 -11.60 -0.39
N ASP A 92 -8.49 -12.03 -1.60
CA ASP A 92 -9.61 -11.47 -2.36
C ASP A 92 -10.90 -11.63 -1.54
N ALA A 93 -11.16 -10.67 -0.65
CA ALA A 93 -12.45 -10.56 0.03
C ALA A 93 -13.44 -9.72 -0.80
N THR A 94 -13.34 -9.76 -2.12
CA THR A 94 -14.40 -9.30 -3.04
C THR A 94 -14.34 -10.06 -4.38
N ALA A 95 -14.47 -11.39 -4.36
CA ALA A 95 -15.16 -12.05 -5.45
C ALA A 95 -16.65 -12.08 -5.07
N PRO A 96 -17.57 -11.43 -5.81
CA PRO A 96 -18.97 -11.78 -5.65
C PRO A 96 -19.08 -13.26 -6.03
N GLU A 97 -19.62 -14.09 -5.14
CA GLU A 97 -20.10 -15.41 -5.54
C GLU A 97 -21.06 -15.19 -6.72
N ALA A 98 -20.59 -15.51 -7.92
CA ALA A 98 -21.43 -15.61 -9.09
C ALA A 98 -22.44 -16.72 -8.80
N SER A 99 -23.62 -16.32 -8.34
CA SER A 99 -24.81 -17.16 -8.38
C SER A 99 -25.10 -17.50 -9.84
N GLY A 100 -25.17 -18.80 -10.13
CA GLY A 100 -25.70 -19.35 -11.39
C GLY A 100 -24.89 -20.57 -11.85
N GLY A 101 -25.45 -21.77 -11.91
CA GLY A 101 -26.82 -22.23 -11.62
C GLY A 101 -26.87 -23.75 -11.65
#